data_AF-A0A2E2TWW6-F1
#
_entry.id   AF-A0A2E2TWW6-F1
#
_cell.length_a   1.000
_cell.length_b   1.000
_cell.length_c   1.000
_cell.angle_alpha   90.00
_cell.angle_beta   90.00
_cell.angle_gamma   90.00
#
_symmetry.space_group_name_H-M   'P 1'
#
loop_
_entity.id
_entity.type
_entity.pdbx_description
1 polymer ?
#
loop_
_entity_poly.entity_id
_entity_poly.type
_entity_poly.pdbx_seq_one_letter_code
_entity_poly.pdbx_strand_id
1 'polypeptide(L)'
;MLRLAYLLVLLIVPTTSSPAFAKHPSHWRQKNIPVPHNFVVGYGSLVNPASRARTLGEESATAIPIRISAEFGYRRVWNYRVTNMSTALGLEKAKPQDADTINGVLYAISDNDIDALDKRERSYDRIKIPWECIESLSWLRLPDVGDVWIYVPKADSVQLPTLNEPIIQTYIDLTMEGFLSYSEAFAAEFVETTYYWPQFWINDRLMARRPWEYTPEFSYIDRLLKKYLPQVEGESLFEERRYPAEYSMMLNWAR
;
A
#
# COMPACT_ATOMS: atom_id res chain seq x y z
N MET A 1 -69.76 -15.59 -49.22
CA MET A 1 -69.16 -14.48 -48.45
C MET A 1 -67.80 -14.92 -47.93
N LEU A 2 -66.74 -14.67 -48.70
CA LEU A 2 -65.35 -15.07 -48.40
C LEU A 2 -64.65 -13.92 -47.65
N ARG A 3 -64.06 -14.19 -46.49
CA ARG A 3 -63.12 -13.27 -45.82
C ARG A 3 -61.70 -13.60 -46.28
N LEU A 4 -61.06 -12.68 -47.01
CA LEU A 4 -59.63 -12.72 -47.31
C LEU A 4 -58.82 -12.35 -46.05
N ALA A 5 -57.89 -13.21 -45.65
CA ALA A 5 -56.85 -12.90 -44.67
C ALA A 5 -55.63 -12.30 -45.39
N TYR A 6 -55.16 -11.14 -44.96
CA TYR A 6 -53.89 -10.55 -45.38
C TYR A 6 -52.75 -11.16 -44.57
N LEU A 7 -51.82 -11.85 -45.24
CA LEU A 7 -50.56 -12.32 -44.66
C LEU A 7 -49.53 -11.19 -44.77
N LEU A 8 -49.11 -10.63 -43.63
CA LEU A 8 -47.99 -9.68 -43.55
C LEU A 8 -46.69 -10.46 -43.34
N VAL A 9 -45.83 -10.52 -44.35
CA VAL A 9 -44.50 -11.13 -44.23
C VAL A 9 -43.54 -10.09 -43.65
N LEU A 10 -43.19 -10.25 -42.37
CA LEU A 10 -42.14 -9.49 -41.70
C LEU A 10 -40.78 -10.11 -42.01
N LEU A 11 -39.99 -9.44 -42.85
CA LEU A 11 -38.57 -9.74 -43.07
C LEU A 11 -37.79 -9.35 -41.81
N ILE A 12 -37.40 -10.33 -41.00
CA ILE A 12 -36.48 -10.14 -39.88
C ILE A 12 -35.06 -10.13 -40.45
N VAL A 13 -34.44 -8.95 -40.49
CA VAL A 13 -33.01 -8.80 -40.74
C VAL A 13 -32.27 -9.03 -39.42
N PRO A 14 -31.36 -10.02 -39.31
CA PRO A 14 -30.60 -10.21 -38.08
C PRO A 14 -29.54 -9.10 -37.97
N THR A 15 -29.79 -8.11 -37.13
CA THR A 15 -28.75 -7.16 -36.72
C THR A 15 -27.85 -7.83 -35.70
N THR A 16 -26.69 -8.32 -36.13
CA THR A 16 -25.61 -8.69 -35.21
C THR A 16 -25.04 -7.41 -34.59
N SER A 17 -25.66 -6.94 -33.52
CA SER A 17 -25.06 -5.91 -32.66
C SER A 17 -24.01 -6.59 -31.79
N SER A 18 -22.75 -6.57 -32.21
CA SER A 18 -21.65 -6.75 -31.27
C SER A 18 -21.78 -5.68 -30.19
N PRO A 19 -21.68 -6.02 -28.89
CA PRO A 19 -21.67 -4.99 -27.85
C PRO A 19 -20.42 -4.15 -28.06
N ALA A 20 -20.62 -2.90 -28.47
CA ALA A 20 -19.55 -1.91 -28.48
C ALA A 20 -19.11 -1.71 -27.03
N PHE A 21 -17.95 -2.25 -26.67
CA PHE A 21 -17.24 -1.89 -25.45
C PHE A 21 -17.03 -0.37 -25.47
N ALA A 22 -17.84 0.36 -24.70
CA ALA A 22 -17.64 1.79 -24.51
C ALA A 22 -16.27 1.99 -23.83
N LYS A 23 -15.34 2.59 -24.57
CA LYS A 23 -14.04 3.03 -24.03
C LYS A 23 -14.29 4.18 -23.06
N HIS A 24 -14.57 3.88 -21.80
CA HIS A 24 -14.51 4.88 -20.75
C HIS A 24 -13.07 5.42 -20.67
N PRO A 25 -12.86 6.75 -20.72
CA PRO A 25 -11.52 7.31 -20.63
C PRO A 25 -10.92 6.91 -19.28
N SER A 26 -9.68 6.41 -19.31
CA SER A 26 -8.90 6.10 -18.11
C SER A 26 -8.87 7.33 -17.20
N HIS A 27 -8.94 7.14 -15.89
CA HIS A 27 -8.99 8.23 -14.90
C HIS A 27 -7.91 9.31 -15.09
N TRP A 28 -6.75 8.90 -15.62
CA TRP A 28 -5.59 9.70 -15.95
C TRP A 28 -5.77 10.65 -17.15
N ARG A 29 -6.82 10.46 -17.96
CA ARG A 29 -7.14 11.27 -19.14
C ARG A 29 -8.12 12.39 -18.79
N GLN A 30 -7.87 13.14 -17.73
CA GLN A 30 -8.47 14.48 -17.64
C GLN A 30 -7.90 15.35 -18.77
N LYS A 31 -8.75 16.20 -19.35
CA LYS A 31 -8.67 16.73 -20.73
C LYS A 31 -7.38 17.40 -21.19
N ASN A 32 -6.35 17.59 -20.35
CA ASN A 32 -5.08 18.24 -20.72
C ASN A 32 -3.84 17.70 -19.97
N ILE A 33 -3.91 16.52 -19.33
CA ILE A 33 -2.73 15.91 -18.71
C ILE A 33 -2.13 14.92 -19.72
N PRO A 34 -0.87 15.08 -20.17
CA PRO A 34 -0.18 14.07 -20.96
C PRO A 34 -0.31 12.72 -20.25
N VAL A 35 -0.64 11.65 -20.98
CA VAL A 35 -0.76 10.33 -20.37
C VAL A 35 0.57 10.01 -19.67
N PRO A 36 0.58 9.83 -18.34
CA PRO A 36 1.83 9.62 -17.62
C PRO A 36 2.49 8.34 -18.11
N HIS A 37 3.79 8.41 -18.35
CA HIS A 37 4.60 7.27 -18.81
C HIS A 37 5.18 6.46 -17.64
N ASN A 38 5.17 7.04 -16.43
CA ASN A 38 5.70 6.43 -15.22
C ASN A 38 4.62 6.41 -14.13
N PHE A 39 4.55 5.29 -13.44
CA PHE A 39 3.70 5.07 -12.27
C PHE A 39 4.53 4.47 -11.15
N VAL A 40 4.13 4.75 -9.92
CA VAL A 40 4.80 4.21 -8.73
C VAL A 40 3.78 3.52 -7.83
N VAL A 41 4.17 2.40 -7.26
CA VAL A 41 3.45 1.73 -6.19
C VAL A 41 4.01 2.15 -4.83
N GLY A 42 3.14 2.74 -4.00
CA GLY A 42 3.38 2.90 -2.58
C GLY A 42 2.77 1.73 -1.80
N TYR A 43 3.54 1.12 -0.89
CA TYR A 43 3.10 0.00 -0.04
C TYR A 43 3.31 0.22 1.47
N GLY A 44 3.81 1.41 1.83
CA GLY A 44 4.05 1.84 3.22
C GLY A 44 3.66 3.31 3.39
N SER A 45 4.56 4.14 3.92
CA SER A 45 4.25 5.58 4.16
C SER A 45 3.75 6.37 2.94
N LEU A 46 4.08 5.94 1.71
CA LEU A 46 3.59 6.54 0.46
C LEU A 46 2.11 6.25 0.15
N VAL A 47 1.47 5.31 0.88
CA VAL A 47 0.03 5.07 0.79
C VAL A 47 -0.74 6.27 1.36
N ASN A 48 -0.23 6.87 2.44
CA ASN A 48 -0.81 8.05 3.06
C ASN A 48 -0.69 9.27 2.13
N PRO A 49 -1.81 9.90 1.72
CA PRO A 49 -1.81 10.97 0.74
C PRO A 49 -1.03 12.20 1.20
N ALA A 50 -1.13 12.60 2.47
CA ALA A 50 -0.39 13.73 3.02
C ALA A 50 1.13 13.45 3.04
N SER A 51 1.52 12.22 3.40
CA SER A 51 2.93 11.80 3.36
C SER A 51 3.50 11.80 1.94
N ARG A 52 2.70 11.43 0.94
CA ARG A 52 3.09 11.45 -0.47
C ARG A 52 3.18 12.88 -1.02
N ALA A 53 2.19 13.72 -0.70
CA ALA A 53 2.14 15.13 -1.13
C ALA A 53 3.31 15.96 -0.60
N ARG A 54 3.87 15.64 0.57
CA ARG A 54 5.11 16.28 1.07
C ARG A 54 6.31 16.14 0.14
N THR A 55 6.32 15.14 -0.74
CA THR A 55 7.42 14.90 -1.70
C THR A 55 7.05 15.29 -3.12
N LEU A 56 5.82 15.02 -3.53
CA LEU A 56 5.38 15.12 -4.93
C LEU A 56 4.33 16.22 -5.16
N GLY A 57 4.00 17.02 -4.15
CA GLY A 57 2.94 18.01 -4.20
C GLY A 57 1.52 17.43 -4.15
N GLU A 58 0.53 18.31 -4.02
CA GLU A 58 -0.90 17.95 -3.86
C GLU A 58 -1.47 17.17 -5.05
N GLU A 59 -0.93 17.37 -6.25
CA GLU A 59 -1.37 16.67 -7.47
C GLU A 59 -1.20 15.14 -7.38
N SER A 60 -0.25 14.70 -6.54
CA SER A 60 -0.01 13.28 -6.25
C SER A 60 -1.02 12.65 -5.27
N ALA A 61 -1.94 13.42 -4.69
CA ALA A 61 -2.88 12.92 -3.68
C ALA A 61 -3.85 11.86 -4.24
N THR A 62 -4.09 11.85 -5.55
CA THR A 62 -4.95 10.85 -6.19
C THR A 62 -4.18 9.58 -6.51
N ALA A 63 -4.67 8.43 -6.03
CA ALA A 63 -4.09 7.12 -6.31
C ALA A 63 -5.18 6.05 -6.44
N ILE A 64 -4.87 4.98 -7.16
CA ILE A 64 -5.73 3.80 -7.28
C ILE A 64 -5.28 2.76 -6.25
N PRO A 65 -6.18 2.26 -5.38
CA PRO A 65 -5.83 1.12 -4.51
C PRO A 65 -5.65 -0.12 -5.39
N ILE A 66 -4.55 -0.83 -5.17
CA ILE A 66 -4.15 -2.00 -5.94
C ILE A 66 -3.70 -3.14 -5.03
N ARG A 67 -3.61 -4.33 -5.61
CA ARG A 67 -2.92 -5.48 -5.06
C ARG A 67 -1.86 -5.96 -6.05
N ILE A 68 -0.65 -6.22 -5.56
CA ILE A 68 0.38 -6.93 -6.30
C ILE A 68 0.26 -8.42 -5.98
N SER A 69 0.28 -9.27 -7.02
CA SER A 69 0.23 -10.72 -6.92
C SER A 69 1.51 -11.30 -6.29
N ALA A 70 1.38 -12.41 -5.56
CA ALA A 70 2.50 -13.19 -5.04
C ALA A 70 3.46 -13.68 -6.14
N GLU A 71 3.00 -13.79 -7.39
CA GLU A 71 3.84 -14.12 -8.55
C GLU A 71 4.98 -13.11 -8.79
N PHE A 72 4.85 -11.88 -8.27
CA PHE A 72 5.94 -10.90 -8.28
C PHE A 72 7.17 -11.40 -7.50
N GLY A 73 6.99 -12.34 -6.57
CA GLY A 73 8.09 -13.02 -5.85
C GLY A 73 8.61 -12.25 -4.64
N TYR A 74 7.80 -11.35 -4.08
CA TYR A 74 8.13 -10.55 -2.90
C TYR A 74 7.07 -10.72 -1.81
N ARG A 75 7.40 -10.30 -0.60
CA ARG A 75 6.45 -10.05 0.49
C ARG A 75 6.81 -8.76 1.22
N ARG A 76 5.83 -8.12 1.86
CA ARG A 76 6.05 -6.92 2.66
C ARG A 76 6.53 -7.30 4.05
N VAL A 77 7.59 -6.64 4.51
CA VAL A 77 8.23 -6.94 5.79
C VAL A 77 8.72 -5.67 6.49
N TRP A 78 8.96 -5.76 7.80
CA TRP A 78 9.70 -4.74 8.54
C TRP A 78 11.21 -5.02 8.43
N ASN A 79 11.88 -4.43 7.44
CA ASN A 79 13.32 -4.66 7.24
C ASN A 79 14.12 -3.44 6.78
N TYR A 80 13.49 -2.26 6.62
CA TYR A 80 14.24 -1.08 6.23
C TYR A 80 14.80 -0.38 7.46
N ARG A 81 16.11 -0.44 7.62
CA ARG A 81 16.81 0.18 8.75
C ARG A 81 17.00 1.68 8.53
N VAL A 82 16.50 2.46 9.47
CA VAL A 82 16.91 3.86 9.69
C VAL A 82 17.92 3.86 10.83
N THR A 83 19.21 3.90 10.46
CA THR A 83 20.35 3.75 11.38
C THR A 83 20.21 4.59 12.65
N ASN A 84 20.34 3.94 13.82
CA ASN A 84 20.20 4.56 15.15
C ASN A 84 18.84 5.24 15.43
N MET A 85 17.79 4.91 14.68
CA MET A 85 16.47 5.54 14.85
C MET A 85 15.35 4.53 14.92
N SER A 86 15.11 3.79 13.84
CA SER A 86 13.94 2.92 13.73
C SER A 86 14.05 1.91 12.58
N THR A 87 13.09 1.00 12.52
CA THR A 87 12.85 0.14 11.35
C THR A 87 11.51 0.50 10.71
N ALA A 88 11.50 0.61 9.39
CA ALA A 88 10.34 0.91 8.57
C ALA A 88 10.08 -0.24 7.57
N LEU A 89 8.98 -0.11 6.82
CA LEU A 89 8.55 -1.14 5.86
C LEU A 89 9.51 -1.23 4.68
N GLY A 90 9.71 -2.46 4.22
CA GLY A 90 10.36 -2.75 2.95
C GLY A 90 9.75 -3.98 2.31
N LEU A 91 10.35 -4.42 1.21
CA LEU A 91 10.03 -5.68 0.56
C LEU A 91 11.22 -6.64 0.67
N GLU A 92 10.91 -7.92 0.86
CA GLU A 92 11.89 -8.99 0.83
C GLU A 92 11.59 -9.89 -0.37
N LYS A 93 12.62 -10.20 -1.17
CA LYS A 93 12.49 -11.21 -2.23
C LYS A 93 12.33 -12.58 -1.57
N ALA A 94 11.21 -13.23 -1.83
CA ALA A 94 10.82 -14.47 -1.17
C ALA A 94 11.00 -15.67 -2.10
N LYS A 95 11.08 -16.87 -1.51
CA LYS A 95 10.90 -18.11 -2.28
C LYS A 95 9.43 -18.21 -2.73
N PRO A 96 9.11 -18.93 -3.81
CA PRO A 96 7.73 -18.98 -4.33
C PRO A 96 6.65 -19.32 -3.29
N GLN A 97 6.93 -20.23 -2.35
CA GLN A 97 5.99 -20.61 -1.30
C GLN A 97 5.86 -19.60 -0.15
N ASP A 98 6.82 -18.67 -0.05
CA ASP A 98 6.89 -17.64 1.00
C ASP A 98 6.51 -16.25 0.46
N ALA A 99 6.35 -16.11 -0.87
CA ALA A 99 5.89 -14.88 -1.50
C ALA A 99 4.40 -14.68 -1.23
N ASP A 100 3.98 -13.42 -1.11
CA ASP A 100 2.62 -13.09 -0.73
C ASP A 100 2.14 -11.86 -1.49
N THR A 101 0.84 -11.62 -1.47
CA THR A 101 0.23 -10.44 -2.05
C THR A 101 0.64 -9.18 -1.28
N ILE A 102 0.77 -8.06 -2.00
CA ILE A 102 1.14 -6.77 -1.41
C ILE A 102 0.10 -5.75 -1.83
N ASN A 103 -0.73 -5.33 -0.88
CA ASN A 103 -1.68 -4.26 -1.10
C ASN A 103 -1.02 -2.88 -0.95
N GLY A 104 -1.45 -1.93 -1.77
CA GLY A 104 -0.85 -0.61 -1.85
C GLY A 104 -1.60 0.30 -2.81
N VAL A 105 -0.95 1.39 -3.23
CA VAL A 105 -1.58 2.37 -4.12
C VAL A 105 -0.71 2.66 -5.32
N LEU A 106 -1.34 2.76 -6.47
CA LEU A 106 -0.72 3.13 -7.74
C LEU A 106 -1.03 4.60 -8.04
N TYR A 107 -0.01 5.41 -8.26
CA TYR A 107 -0.17 6.80 -8.66
C TYR A 107 0.76 7.13 -9.83
N ALA A 108 0.32 8.08 -10.66
CA ALA A 108 1.12 8.62 -11.73
C ALA A 108 2.24 9.51 -11.16
N ILE A 109 3.39 9.53 -11.83
CA ILE A 109 4.49 10.42 -11.50
C ILE A 109 5.03 11.06 -12.77
N SER A 110 5.39 12.34 -12.69
CA SER A 110 6.09 13.00 -13.79
C SER A 110 7.57 12.59 -13.83
N ASP A 111 8.21 12.76 -14.98
CA ASP A 111 9.64 12.46 -15.11
C ASP A 111 10.51 13.35 -14.18
N ASN A 112 10.07 14.57 -13.88
CA ASN A 112 10.79 15.44 -12.94
C ASN A 112 10.60 15.00 -11.48
N ASP A 113 9.41 14.51 -11.13
CA ASP A 113 9.08 14.13 -9.76
C ASP A 113 9.70 12.78 -9.38
N ILE A 114 10.01 11.93 -10.37
CA ILE A 114 10.67 10.65 -10.14
C ILE A 114 12.05 10.84 -9.49
N ASP A 115 12.79 11.89 -9.87
CA ASP A 115 14.08 12.23 -9.27
C ASP A 115 13.94 12.69 -7.81
N ALA A 116 12.85 13.41 -7.50
CA ALA A 116 12.55 13.81 -6.13
C ALA A 116 12.23 12.59 -5.26
N LEU A 117 11.51 11.62 -5.82
CA LEU A 117 11.20 10.37 -5.14
C LEU A 117 12.46 9.50 -4.96
N ASP A 118 13.33 9.40 -5.96
CA ASP A 118 14.61 8.69 -5.86
C ASP A 118 15.51 9.29 -4.76
N LYS A 119 15.50 10.61 -4.59
CA LYS A 119 16.23 11.27 -3.49
C LYS A 119 15.64 10.94 -2.12
N ARG A 120 14.30 10.90 -2.00
CA ARG A 120 13.61 10.50 -0.76
C ARG A 120 13.90 9.04 -0.43
N GLU A 121 13.81 8.16 -1.42
CA GLU A 121 13.96 6.71 -1.29
C GLU A 121 15.39 6.25 -1.59
N ARG A 122 16.41 7.09 -1.30
CA ARG A 122 17.83 6.85 -1.66
C ARG A 122 18.42 5.51 -1.19
N SER A 123 17.84 4.94 -0.15
CA SER A 123 18.23 3.66 0.45
C SER A 123 17.48 2.46 -0.15
N TYR A 124 16.70 2.69 -1.20
CA TYR A 124 15.95 1.69 -1.95
C TYR A 124 16.42 1.67 -3.42
N ASP A 125 16.30 0.51 -4.03
CA ASP A 125 16.41 0.32 -5.47
C ASP A 125 15.00 0.39 -6.08
N ARG A 126 14.88 1.19 -7.15
CA ARG A 126 13.65 1.25 -7.95
C ARG A 126 13.63 0.09 -8.92
N ILE A 127 12.68 -0.82 -8.75
CA ILE A 127 12.50 -1.99 -9.61
C ILE A 127 11.18 -1.91 -10.38
N LYS A 128 11.15 -2.52 -11.56
CA LYS A 128 9.98 -2.53 -12.44
C LYS A 128 9.03 -3.66 -12.05
N ILE A 129 7.73 -3.37 -11.98
CA ILE A 129 6.68 -4.38 -11.79
C ILE A 129 6.02 -4.67 -13.15
N PRO A 130 5.86 -5.95 -13.53
CA PRO A 130 5.03 -6.32 -14.68
C PRO A 130 3.55 -6.02 -14.43
N TRP A 131 2.85 -5.46 -15.41
CA TRP A 131 1.42 -5.07 -15.26
C TRP A 131 0.52 -6.25 -14.92
N GLU A 132 0.85 -7.45 -15.40
CA GLU A 132 0.16 -8.69 -15.10
C GLU A 132 0.16 -9.06 -13.61
N CYS A 133 1.11 -8.52 -12.84
CA CYS A 133 1.15 -8.72 -11.40
C CYS A 133 0.25 -7.74 -10.64
N ILE A 134 -0.43 -6.78 -11.30
CA ILE A 134 -1.16 -5.69 -10.63
C ILE A 134 -2.66 -5.83 -10.87
N GLU A 135 -3.41 -5.93 -9.78
CA GLU A 135 -4.87 -5.90 -9.75
C GLU A 135 -5.37 -4.56 -9.20
N SER A 136 -6.37 -3.94 -9.83
CA SER A 136 -7.07 -2.78 -9.26
C SER A 136 -8.10 -3.27 -8.24
N LEU A 137 -8.09 -2.67 -7.05
CA LEU A 137 -9.08 -2.92 -5.99
C LEU A 137 -10.20 -1.88 -5.99
N SER A 138 -10.32 -1.12 -7.08
CA SER A 138 -11.39 -0.14 -7.27
C SER A 138 -12.01 -0.29 -8.65
N TRP A 139 -13.14 0.38 -8.84
CA TRP A 139 -13.78 0.59 -10.13
C TRP A 139 -12.92 1.39 -11.13
N LEU A 140 -11.82 2.02 -10.70
CA LEU A 140 -10.91 2.74 -11.58
C LEU A 140 -10.05 1.76 -12.37
N ARG A 141 -9.99 1.98 -13.69
CA ARG A 141 -9.17 1.18 -14.61
C ARG A 141 -7.69 1.56 -14.49
N LEU A 142 -6.84 0.54 -14.46
CA LEU A 142 -5.38 0.73 -14.55
C LEU A 142 -4.98 1.36 -15.90
N PRO A 143 -3.85 2.07 -15.97
CA PRO A 143 -3.27 2.50 -17.23
C PRO A 143 -3.03 1.33 -18.19
N ASP A 144 -3.24 1.55 -19.49
CA ASP A 144 -2.97 0.54 -20.52
C ASP A 144 -1.50 0.56 -21.01
N VAL A 145 -0.74 1.60 -20.65
CA VAL A 145 0.64 1.87 -21.09
C VAL A 145 1.45 2.54 -19.98
N GLY A 146 2.77 2.48 -20.10
CA GLY A 146 3.72 3.08 -19.16
C GLY A 146 4.42 2.05 -18.29
N ASP A 147 5.41 2.51 -17.54
CA ASP A 147 6.21 1.70 -16.63
C ASP A 147 5.72 1.86 -15.20
N VAL A 148 5.64 0.74 -14.46
CA VAL A 148 5.32 0.76 -13.03
C VAL A 148 6.54 0.42 -12.23
N TRP A 149 6.79 1.23 -11.21
CA TRP A 149 7.95 1.13 -10.35
C TRP A 149 7.56 0.88 -8.90
N ILE A 150 8.41 0.16 -8.17
CA ILE A 150 8.33 0.00 -6.72
C ILE A 150 9.73 0.10 -6.14
N TYR A 151 9.83 0.62 -4.92
CA TYR A 151 11.10 0.81 -4.23
C TYR A 151 11.33 -0.36 -3.26
N VAL A 152 12.46 -1.05 -3.38
CA VAL A 152 12.87 -2.17 -2.50
C VAL A 152 14.14 -1.81 -1.75
N PRO A 153 14.25 -2.00 -0.42
CA PRO A 153 15.44 -1.58 0.32
C PRO A 153 16.71 -2.22 -0.26
N LYS A 154 17.77 -1.42 -0.35
CA LYS A 154 19.11 -1.88 -0.76
C LYS A 154 19.65 -2.87 0.26
N ALA A 155 20.48 -3.81 -0.19
CA ALA A 155 21.02 -4.87 0.66
C ALA A 155 21.76 -4.37 1.92
N ASP A 156 22.42 -3.21 1.86
CA ASP A 156 23.12 -2.57 2.99
C ASP A 156 22.18 -1.87 3.99
N SER A 157 20.93 -1.68 3.58
CA SER A 157 19.86 -1.01 4.32
C SER A 157 18.83 -2.00 4.88
N VAL A 158 18.97 -3.29 4.56
CA VAL A 158 18.12 -4.38 5.06
C VAL A 158 18.62 -4.86 6.42
N GLN A 159 17.79 -4.73 7.45
CA GLN A 159 17.99 -5.33 8.75
C GLN A 159 16.64 -5.53 9.44
N LEU A 160 16.44 -6.69 10.08
CA LEU A 160 15.26 -6.88 10.94
C LEU A 160 15.31 -5.91 12.14
N PRO A 161 14.16 -5.58 12.73
CA PRO A 161 14.12 -4.66 13.86
C PRO A 161 14.99 -5.16 15.00
N THR A 162 15.73 -4.25 15.61
CA THR A 162 16.57 -4.54 16.77
C THR A 162 16.16 -3.68 17.96
N LEU A 163 16.77 -3.94 19.11
CA LEU A 163 16.57 -3.08 20.27
C LEU A 163 16.99 -1.62 19.99
N ASN A 164 18.02 -1.40 19.15
CA ASN A 164 18.52 -0.07 18.78
C ASN A 164 17.72 0.59 17.65
N GLU A 165 17.17 -0.21 16.74
CA GLU A 165 16.33 0.24 15.62
C GLU A 165 14.95 -0.43 15.68
N PRO A 166 14.10 -0.08 16.65
CA PRO A 166 12.75 -0.65 16.78
C PRO A 166 11.79 -0.14 15.73
N ILE A 167 10.64 -0.78 15.62
CA ILE A 167 9.50 -0.12 14.99
C ILE A 167 8.90 0.92 15.94
N ILE A 168 8.55 2.07 15.39
CA ILE A 168 7.91 3.17 16.11
C ILE A 168 6.42 3.26 15.74
N GLN A 169 5.58 3.43 16.75
CA GLN A 169 4.13 3.49 16.60
C GLN A 169 3.67 4.62 15.69
N THR A 170 4.31 5.79 15.71
CA THR A 170 3.92 6.92 14.86
C THR A 170 4.07 6.60 13.37
N TYR A 171 5.03 5.74 12.99
CA TYR A 171 5.16 5.27 11.61
C TYR A 171 4.08 4.24 11.23
N ILE A 172 3.72 3.35 12.17
CA ILE A 172 2.57 2.45 12.00
C ILE A 172 1.29 3.28 11.85
N ASP A 173 1.06 4.27 12.70
CA ASP A 173 -0.13 5.13 12.66
C ASP A 173 -0.24 5.83 11.30
N LEU A 174 0.85 6.47 10.84
CA LEU A 174 0.92 7.13 9.53
C LEU A 174 0.52 6.17 8.38
N THR A 175 1.04 4.94 8.43
CA THR A 175 0.79 3.93 7.40
C THR A 175 -0.66 3.44 7.47
N MET A 176 -1.12 3.06 8.66
CA MET A 176 -2.48 2.58 8.92
C MET A 176 -3.53 3.62 8.52
N GLU A 177 -3.32 4.90 8.82
CA GLU A 177 -4.17 6.00 8.35
C GLU A 177 -4.29 6.02 6.82
N GLY A 178 -3.18 5.80 6.12
CA GLY A 178 -3.15 5.70 4.66
C GLY A 178 -4.02 4.55 4.15
N PHE A 179 -3.87 3.35 4.71
CA PHE A 179 -4.68 2.19 4.31
C PHE A 179 -6.16 2.36 4.71
N LEU A 180 -6.43 2.89 5.89
CA LEU A 180 -7.78 3.17 6.40
C LEU A 180 -8.56 4.16 5.53
N SER A 181 -7.87 5.09 4.87
CA SER A 181 -8.51 6.03 3.95
C SER A 181 -9.23 5.35 2.76
N TYR A 182 -8.89 4.09 2.46
CA TYR A 182 -9.57 3.29 1.43
C TYR A 182 -10.64 2.37 2.01
N SER A 183 -10.32 1.56 3.03
CA SER A 183 -11.29 0.77 3.79
C SER A 183 -10.66 0.07 5.00
N GLU A 184 -11.48 -0.41 5.93
CA GLU A 184 -11.02 -1.29 7.02
C GLU A 184 -10.41 -2.59 6.47
N ALA A 185 -11.02 -3.21 5.45
CA ALA A 185 -10.53 -4.46 4.88
C ALA A 185 -9.14 -4.28 4.25
N PHE A 186 -8.90 -3.13 3.61
CA PHE A 186 -7.60 -2.79 3.03
C PHE A 186 -6.54 -2.58 4.12
N ALA A 187 -6.90 -1.99 5.26
CA ALA A 187 -6.00 -1.88 6.41
C ALA A 187 -5.77 -3.23 7.12
N ALA A 188 -6.78 -4.08 7.21
CA ALA A 188 -6.64 -5.43 7.76
C ALA A 188 -5.67 -6.27 6.93
N GLU A 189 -5.87 -6.30 5.60
CA GLU A 189 -4.96 -6.98 4.67
C GLU A 189 -3.53 -6.44 4.79
N PHE A 190 -3.36 -5.14 5.06
CA PHE A 190 -2.04 -4.57 5.31
C PHE A 190 -1.35 -5.25 6.50
N VAL A 191 -2.05 -5.41 7.62
CA VAL A 191 -1.50 -6.02 8.83
C VAL A 191 -1.21 -7.51 8.61
N GLU A 192 -2.16 -8.22 8.00
CA GLU A 192 -2.11 -9.67 7.77
C GLU A 192 -0.98 -10.10 6.82
N THR A 193 -0.73 -9.30 5.77
CA THR A 193 0.30 -9.60 4.74
C THR A 193 1.64 -8.88 5.01
N THR A 194 1.80 -8.29 6.19
CA THR A 194 3.09 -7.74 6.65
C THR A 194 3.76 -8.71 7.61
N TYR A 195 4.98 -9.11 7.27
CA TYR A 195 5.74 -10.07 8.05
C TYR A 195 6.81 -9.41 8.92
N TYR A 196 7.35 -10.20 9.85
CA TYR A 196 8.39 -9.79 10.80
C TYR A 196 7.96 -8.63 11.70
N TRP A 197 6.71 -8.63 12.15
CA TRP A 197 6.29 -7.84 13.30
C TRP A 197 7.20 -8.19 14.50
N PRO A 198 7.93 -7.22 15.07
CA PRO A 198 9.00 -7.50 16.02
C PRO A 198 8.50 -7.44 17.45
N GLN A 199 9.31 -8.02 18.33
CA GLN A 199 9.25 -7.76 19.77
C GLN A 199 9.69 -6.32 20.10
N PHE A 200 10.56 -5.72 19.29
CA PHE A 200 11.09 -4.37 19.51
C PHE A 200 10.17 -3.29 18.91
N TRP A 201 9.22 -2.83 19.72
CA TRP A 201 8.21 -1.84 19.33
C TRP A 201 8.03 -0.75 20.38
N ILE A 202 8.29 0.50 20.00
CA ILE A 202 8.08 1.69 20.84
C ILE A 202 6.75 2.37 20.50
N ASN A 203 5.94 2.65 21.52
CA ASN A 203 4.84 3.62 21.45
C ASN A 203 5.36 5.06 21.62
N ASP A 204 5.91 5.62 20.54
CA ASP A 204 6.49 6.96 20.50
C ASP A 204 5.47 8.08 20.24
N ARG A 205 4.17 7.79 20.34
CA ARG A 205 3.12 8.81 20.24
C ARG A 205 3.39 9.96 21.22
N LEU A 206 3.21 11.19 20.73
CA LEU A 206 3.55 12.43 21.47
C LEU A 206 2.97 12.46 22.89
N MET A 207 1.71 12.02 23.05
CA MET A 207 1.11 11.75 24.35
C MET A 207 0.58 10.32 24.39
N ALA A 208 1.48 9.34 24.48
CA ALA A 208 1.15 7.91 24.45
C ALA A 208 0.08 7.47 25.48
N ARG A 209 -0.01 8.13 26.65
CA ARG A 209 -1.05 7.89 27.68
C ARG A 209 -2.38 8.61 27.41
N ARG A 210 -2.38 9.62 26.55
CA ARG A 210 -3.56 10.37 26.09
C ARG A 210 -3.51 10.55 24.57
N PRO A 211 -3.50 9.45 23.80
CA PRO A 211 -3.21 9.49 22.37
C PRO A 211 -4.28 10.23 21.56
N TRP A 212 -5.52 10.31 22.06
CA TRP A 212 -6.62 11.05 21.44
C TRP A 212 -6.35 12.55 21.22
N GLU A 213 -5.38 13.14 21.94
CA GLU A 213 -5.03 14.56 21.79
C GLU A 213 -4.33 14.87 20.45
N TYR A 214 -3.61 13.89 19.88
CA TYR A 214 -2.79 14.10 18.67
C TYR A 214 -3.02 13.07 17.56
N THR A 215 -3.58 11.92 17.90
CA THR A 215 -3.85 10.83 16.96
C THR A 215 -5.32 10.44 17.11
N PRO A 216 -6.26 11.14 16.45
CA PRO A 216 -7.70 10.88 16.62
C PRO A 216 -8.09 9.42 16.36
N GLU A 217 -7.49 8.80 15.34
CA GLU A 217 -7.76 7.42 14.92
C GLU A 217 -7.04 6.36 15.78
N PHE A 218 -6.30 6.74 16.83
CA PHE A 218 -5.45 5.82 17.60
C PHE A 218 -6.22 4.58 18.09
N SER A 219 -7.46 4.76 18.56
CA SER A 219 -8.25 3.70 19.18
C SER A 219 -8.70 2.68 18.13
N TYR A 220 -8.98 3.16 16.92
CA TYR A 220 -9.36 2.31 15.81
C TYR A 220 -8.17 1.55 15.26
N ILE A 221 -7.03 2.23 15.08
CA ILE A 221 -5.76 1.63 14.69
C ILE A 221 -5.34 0.55 15.70
N ASP A 222 -5.32 0.87 17.00
CA ASP A 222 -4.96 -0.07 18.06
C ASP A 222 -5.90 -1.29 18.07
N ARG A 223 -7.20 -1.11 17.79
CA ARG A 223 -8.17 -2.21 17.68
C ARG A 223 -7.85 -3.14 16.50
N LEU A 224 -7.53 -2.59 15.34
CA LEU A 224 -7.19 -3.39 14.16
C LEU A 224 -5.88 -4.14 14.36
N LEU A 225 -4.86 -3.48 14.91
CA LEU A 225 -3.58 -4.13 15.24
C LEU A 225 -3.78 -5.28 16.22
N LYS A 226 -4.53 -5.08 17.32
CA LYS A 226 -4.86 -6.18 18.27
C LYS A 226 -5.57 -7.35 17.62
N LYS A 227 -6.45 -7.07 16.64
CA LYS A 227 -7.28 -8.08 15.99
C LYS A 227 -6.50 -8.90 14.95
N TYR A 228 -5.65 -8.25 14.17
CA TYR A 228 -5.03 -8.86 12.97
C TYR A 228 -3.53 -9.15 13.10
N LEU A 229 -2.85 -8.63 14.13
CA LEU A 229 -1.46 -9.01 14.36
C LEU A 229 -1.36 -10.50 14.68
N PRO A 230 -0.31 -11.19 14.20
CA PRO A 230 -0.10 -12.59 14.51
C PRO A 230 0.10 -12.79 16.02
N GLN A 231 -0.30 -13.97 16.49
CA GLN A 231 -0.11 -14.38 17.87
C GLN A 231 1.14 -15.24 17.99
N VAL A 232 1.92 -15.02 19.05
CA VAL A 232 3.07 -15.85 19.42
C VAL A 232 2.77 -16.43 20.79
N GLU A 233 2.79 -17.77 20.90
CA GLU A 233 2.47 -18.49 22.16
C GLU A 233 1.11 -18.15 22.77
N GLY A 234 0.14 -17.72 21.94
CA GLY A 234 -1.20 -17.34 22.39
C GLY A 234 -1.33 -15.88 22.83
N GLU A 235 -0.25 -15.11 22.81
CA GLU A 235 -0.25 -13.67 23.09
C GLU A 235 -0.18 -12.88 21.78
N SER A 236 -0.92 -11.77 21.71
CA SER A 236 -0.85 -10.85 20.57
C SER A 236 0.48 -10.10 20.62
N LEU A 237 1.20 -10.02 19.49
CA LEU A 237 2.38 -9.15 19.36
C LEU A 237 2.09 -7.68 19.65
N PHE A 238 0.82 -7.26 19.69
CA PHE A 238 0.45 -5.94 20.15
C PHE A 238 0.93 -5.64 21.58
N GLU A 239 0.99 -6.65 22.44
CA GLU A 239 1.38 -6.49 23.85
C GLU A 239 2.91 -6.32 24.05
N GLU A 240 3.70 -6.56 23.00
CA GLU A 240 5.14 -6.25 22.97
C GLU A 240 5.42 -4.74 22.87
N ARG A 241 4.40 -3.96 22.50
CA ARG A 241 4.51 -2.51 22.39
C ARG A 241 4.74 -1.87 23.76
N ARG A 242 5.88 -1.19 23.92
CA ARG A 242 6.28 -0.52 25.18
C ARG A 242 6.20 1.00 25.10
N TYR A 243 5.94 1.65 26.23
CA TYR A 243 6.16 3.10 26.35
C TYR A 243 7.66 3.44 26.28
N PRO A 244 8.04 4.67 25.89
CA PRO A 244 9.44 5.05 25.74
C PRO A 244 10.29 4.83 27.01
N ALA A 245 9.70 5.04 28.19
CA ALA A 245 10.37 4.82 29.47
C ALA A 245 10.65 3.33 29.72
N GLU A 246 9.68 2.45 29.46
CA GLU A 246 9.82 0.99 29.61
C GLU A 246 10.85 0.45 28.61
N TYR A 247 10.77 0.92 27.36
CA TYR A 247 11.71 0.53 26.32
C TYR A 247 13.15 0.98 26.62
N SER A 248 13.31 2.17 27.20
CA SER A 248 14.64 2.66 27.65
C SER A 248 15.24 1.79 28.75
N MET A 249 14.42 1.21 29.62
CA MET A 249 14.90 0.24 30.63
C MET A 249 15.43 -1.04 29.98
N MET A 250 14.75 -1.55 28.95
CA MET A 250 15.22 -2.71 28.18
C MET A 250 16.57 -2.44 27.51
N LEU A 251 16.72 -1.27 26.89
CA LEU A 251 17.99 -0.82 26.30
C LEU A 251 19.14 -0.79 27.30
N ASN A 252 18.88 -0.35 28.53
CA ASN A 252 19.90 -0.26 29.57
C ASN A 252 20.28 -1.61 30.16
N TRP A 253 19.36 -2.58 30.22
CA TRP A 253 19.66 -3.93 30.71
C TRP A 253 20.36 -4.83 29.69
N ALA A 254 20.23 -4.50 28.41
CA ALA A 254 20.88 -5.24 27.32
C ALA A 254 22.34 -4.82 27.06
N ARG A 255 22.83 -3.75 27.73
CA ARG A 255 24.20 -3.22 27.64
C ARG A 255 25.01 -3.63 28.86
#